data_AF-A0AAU5LMZ5-F1
#
_entry.id   AF-A0AAU5LMZ5-F1
#
_cell.length_a   1.000
_cell.length_b   1.000
_cell.length_c   1.000
_cell.angle_alpha   90.00
_cell.angle_beta   90.00
_cell.angle_gamma   90.00
#
_symmetry.space_group_name_H-M   'P 1'
#
loop_
_entity.id
_entity.type
_entity.pdbx_description
1 polymer ?
#
loop_
_entity_poly.entity_id
_entity_poly.type
_entity_poly.pdbx_seq_one_letter_code
_entity_poly.pdbx_strand_id
1 'polypeptide(L)'
;MALFGLPKILQYKDKPGRDASYCRSELLRLLDLLEGLPSLDVSGCADWDRIRTAASSATRKVELARIEDSIDAIVCAYIAHYASAQPTAVRAMGDAETGYILTPVTPDIATRFDSYVT
;
A
#
# COMPACT_ATOMS: atom_id res chain seq x y z
N MET A 1 -2.49 1.30 8.97
CA MET A 1 -1.32 0.98 8.15
C MET A 1 -0.29 2.08 8.34
N ALA A 2 0.94 1.74 8.72
CA ALA A 2 1.97 2.69 9.17
C ALA A 2 2.28 3.78 8.14
N LEU A 3 2.42 3.41 6.86
CA LEU A 3 2.69 4.35 5.76
C LEU A 3 1.69 5.52 5.68
N PHE A 4 0.42 5.28 6.01
CA PHE A 4 -0.67 6.26 5.93
C PHE A 4 -1.20 6.69 7.30
N GLY A 5 -0.56 6.27 8.40
CA GLY A 5 -1.05 6.54 9.76
C GLY A 5 -2.44 5.98 10.09
N LEU A 6 -2.95 5.00 9.34
CA LEU A 6 -4.32 4.52 9.54
C LEU A 6 -4.44 3.60 10.79
N PRO A 7 -5.53 3.70 11.57
CA PRO A 7 -5.75 2.84 12.73
C PRO A 7 -6.13 1.40 12.37
N LYS A 8 -6.60 1.17 11.13
CA LYS A 8 -6.97 -0.15 10.60
C LYS A 8 -6.34 -0.34 9.22
N ILE A 9 -6.27 -1.60 8.78
CA ILE A 9 -5.85 -1.94 7.42
C ILE A 9 -6.94 -1.54 6.42
N LEU A 10 -6.53 -1.21 5.18
CA LEU A 10 -7.45 -1.06 4.07
C LEU A 10 -7.85 -2.45 3.57
N GLN A 11 -9.14 -2.71 3.46
CA GLN A 11 -9.70 -4.03 3.17
C GLN A 11 -10.06 -4.21 1.68
N TYR A 12 -9.22 -3.69 0.78
CA TYR A 12 -9.47 -3.69 -0.65
C TYR A 12 -9.36 -5.09 -1.29
N LYS A 13 -8.46 -5.93 -0.77
CA LYS A 13 -8.23 -7.29 -1.31
C LYS A 13 -9.47 -8.19 -1.17
N ASP A 14 -9.70 -9.02 -2.19
CA ASP A 14 -10.75 -10.02 -2.17
C ASP A 14 -10.48 -11.07 -1.08
N LYS A 15 -11.32 -11.05 -0.04
CA LYS A 15 -11.30 -12.02 1.06
C LYS A 15 -12.74 -12.43 1.42
N PRO A 16 -12.94 -13.63 1.99
CA PRO A 16 -14.24 -14.06 2.51
C PRO A 16 -14.85 -13.01 3.45
N GLY A 17 -16.16 -12.80 3.33
CA GLY A 17 -16.91 -11.84 4.16
C GLY A 17 -16.87 -10.38 3.68
N ARG A 18 -16.24 -10.08 2.55
CA ARG A 18 -16.24 -8.76 1.91
C ARG A 18 -17.05 -8.80 0.64
N ASP A 19 -17.96 -7.86 0.41
CA ASP A 19 -18.63 -7.73 -0.89
C ASP A 19 -17.82 -6.82 -1.84
N ALA A 20 -18.21 -6.81 -3.12
CA ALA A 20 -17.51 -6.03 -4.15
C ALA A 20 -17.58 -4.51 -3.89
N SER A 21 -18.68 -4.00 -3.35
CA SER A 21 -18.85 -2.57 -3.07
C SER A 21 -17.92 -2.13 -1.94
N TYR A 22 -17.80 -2.96 -0.91
CA TYR A 22 -16.89 -2.72 0.21
C TYR A 22 -15.42 -2.75 -0.24
N CYS A 23 -14.99 -3.79 -0.95
CA CYS A 23 -13.64 -3.86 -1.53
C CYS A 23 -13.34 -2.66 -2.43
N ARG A 24 -14.30 -2.25 -3.28
CA ARG A 24 -14.17 -1.07 -4.14
C ARG A 24 -13.98 0.21 -3.33
N SER A 25 -14.78 0.43 -2.28
CA SER A 25 -14.67 1.63 -1.44
C SER A 25 -13.30 1.72 -0.75
N GLU A 26 -12.76 0.60 -0.27
CA GLU A 26 -11.45 0.55 0.37
C GLU A 26 -10.31 0.68 -0.66
N LEU A 27 -10.50 0.20 -1.89
CA LEU A 27 -9.55 0.40 -3.00
C LEU A 27 -9.49 1.87 -3.43
N LEU A 28 -10.64 2.52 -3.61
CA LEU A 28 -10.70 3.94 -3.95
C LEU A 28 -10.03 4.79 -2.87
N ARG A 29 -10.24 4.44 -1.60
CA ARG A 29 -9.56 5.08 -0.48
C ARG A 29 -8.05 4.87 -0.51
N LEU A 30 -7.56 3.70 -0.94
CA LEU A 30 -6.13 3.48 -1.17
C LEU A 30 -5.60 4.41 -2.27
N LEU A 31 -6.32 4.53 -3.39
CA LEU A 31 -5.92 5.42 -4.49
C LEU A 31 -5.85 6.88 -4.04
N ASP A 32 -6.83 7.35 -3.26
CA ASP A 32 -6.83 8.71 -2.68
C ASP A 32 -5.60 8.94 -1.79
N LEU A 33 -5.24 7.95 -0.97
CA LEU A 33 -4.07 8.04 -0.09
C LEU A 33 -2.76 8.02 -0.87
N LEU A 34 -2.68 7.24 -1.96
CA LEU A 34 -1.50 7.20 -2.84
C LEU A 34 -1.28 8.54 -3.54
N GLU A 35 -2.33 9.17 -4.07
CA GLU A 35 -2.24 10.50 -4.68
C GLU A 35 -1.80 11.59 -3.70
N GLY A 36 -2.02 11.39 -2.40
CA GLY A 36 -1.55 12.28 -1.35
C GLY A 36 -0.11 12.04 -0.90
N LEU A 37 0.58 11.02 -1.41
CA LEU A 37 1.94 10.70 -0.98
C LEU A 37 2.96 11.69 -1.55
N PRO A 38 3.93 12.15 -0.74
CA PRO A 38 5.02 12.97 -1.22
C PRO A 38 5.86 12.19 -2.24
N SER A 39 6.34 12.87 -3.29
CA SER A 39 7.20 12.29 -4.33
C SER A 39 6.56 11.19 -5.19
N LEU A 40 5.25 10.93 -5.04
CA LEU A 40 4.48 10.10 -5.97
C LEU A 40 3.62 11.01 -6.86
N ASP A 41 4.17 11.46 -7.98
CA ASP A 41 3.41 12.23 -8.97
C ASP A 41 2.79 11.30 -10.02
N VAL A 42 1.47 11.15 -9.93
CA VAL A 42 0.66 10.37 -10.88
C VAL A 42 -0.13 11.26 -11.84
N SER A 43 0.00 12.58 -11.73
CA SER A 43 -0.71 13.53 -12.56
C SER A 43 -0.33 13.35 -14.04
N GLY A 44 -1.34 13.23 -14.90
CA GLY A 44 -1.14 13.01 -16.33
C GLY A 44 -0.64 11.62 -16.71
N CYS A 45 -0.53 10.69 -15.75
CA CYS A 45 -0.21 9.29 -16.04
C CYS A 45 -1.46 8.56 -16.56
N ALA A 46 -1.51 8.31 -17.87
CA ALA A 46 -2.64 7.65 -18.50
C ALA A 46 -2.96 6.26 -17.91
N ASP A 47 -1.96 5.53 -17.44
CA ASP A 47 -2.17 4.23 -16.77
C ASP A 47 -2.81 4.38 -15.40
N TRP A 48 -2.46 5.44 -14.66
CA TRP A 48 -3.13 5.76 -13.40
C TRP A 48 -4.59 6.14 -13.61
N ASP A 49 -4.89 6.95 -14.63
CA ASP A 49 -6.26 7.33 -15.00
C ASP A 49 -7.11 6.10 -15.37
N ARG A 50 -6.52 5.12 -16.06
CA ARG A 50 -7.17 3.84 -16.37
C ARG A 50 -7.47 3.06 -15.10
N ILE A 51 -6.54 2.98 -14.15
CA ILE A 51 -6.72 2.32 -12.85
C ILE A 51 -7.86 2.99 -12.07
N ARG A 52 -7.86 4.32 -11.96
CA ARG A 52 -8.92 5.12 -11.32
C ARG A 52 -10.30 4.86 -11.94
N THR A 53 -10.37 4.84 -13.26
CA THR A 53 -11.61 4.58 -14.00
C THR A 53 -12.10 3.15 -13.80
N ALA A 54 -11.20 2.17 -13.87
CA ALA A 54 -11.53 0.76 -13.64
C ALA A 54 -12.01 0.51 -12.20
N ALA A 55 -11.34 1.10 -11.20
CA ALA A 55 -11.72 0.98 -9.79
C ALA A 55 -13.11 1.56 -9.53
N SER A 56 -13.39 2.77 -10.04
CA SER A 56 -14.67 3.46 -9.81
C SER A 56 -15.86 2.77 -10.50
N SER A 57 -15.65 2.19 -11.68
CA SER A 57 -16.69 1.52 -12.46
C SER A 57 -16.88 0.04 -12.11
N ALA A 58 -15.94 -0.60 -11.39
CA ALA A 58 -16.03 -2.01 -11.03
C ALA A 58 -17.31 -2.31 -10.24
N THR A 59 -17.99 -3.40 -10.62
CA THR A 59 -19.18 -3.92 -9.94
C THR A 59 -18.94 -5.33 -9.39
N ARG A 60 -17.89 -6.01 -9.86
CA ARG A 60 -17.53 -7.38 -9.48
C ARG A 60 -16.11 -7.43 -8.93
N LYS A 61 -15.88 -8.36 -8.01
CA LYS A 61 -14.56 -8.60 -7.39
C LYS A 61 -13.46 -8.89 -8.41
N VAL A 62 -13.78 -9.64 -9.47
CA VAL A 62 -12.81 -9.96 -10.54
C VAL A 62 -12.33 -8.72 -11.30
N GLU A 63 -13.13 -7.66 -11.37
CA GLU A 63 -12.73 -6.40 -12.01
C GLU A 63 -11.74 -5.65 -11.13
N LEU A 64 -11.94 -5.66 -9.81
CA LEU A 64 -11.01 -5.12 -8.83
C LEU A 64 -9.69 -5.91 -8.80
N ALA A 65 -9.76 -7.24 -8.83
CA ALA A 65 -8.57 -8.10 -8.81
C ALA A 65 -7.62 -7.85 -10.00
N ARG A 66 -8.16 -7.49 -11.18
CA ARG A 66 -7.35 -7.19 -12.37
C ARG A 66 -6.45 -5.97 -12.22
N ILE A 67 -6.83 -5.01 -11.39
CA ILE A 67 -6.06 -3.79 -11.15
C ILE A 67 -5.30 -3.84 -9.81
N GLU A 68 -5.61 -4.81 -8.93
CA GLU A 68 -4.97 -4.98 -7.63
C GLU A 68 -3.45 -5.12 -7.75
N ASP A 69 -2.98 -6.02 -8.62
CA ASP A 69 -1.54 -6.29 -8.79
C ASP A 69 -0.76 -5.05 -9.22
N SER A 70 -1.32 -4.22 -10.11
CA SER A 70 -0.69 -2.96 -10.53
C SER A 70 -0.59 -1.95 -9.38
N ILE A 71 -1.62 -1.87 -8.55
CA ILE A 71 -1.65 -0.97 -7.39
C ILE A 71 -0.64 -1.47 -6.34
N ASP A 72 -0.60 -2.77 -6.08
CA ASP A 72 0.38 -3.38 -5.18
C ASP A 72 1.82 -3.14 -5.66
N ALA A 73 2.07 -3.20 -6.97
CA ALA A 73 3.38 -2.89 -7.54
C ALA A 73 3.79 -1.42 -7.32
N ILE A 74 2.85 -0.48 -7.47
CA ILE A 74 3.07 0.95 -7.19
C ILE A 74 3.39 1.16 -5.71
N VAL A 75 2.64 0.53 -4.79
CA VAL A 75 2.90 0.60 -3.35
C VAL A 75 4.28 0.04 -3.03
N CYS A 76 4.66 -1.11 -3.59
CA CYS A 76 5.97 -1.73 -3.39
C CYS A 76 7.10 -0.83 -3.89
N ALA A 77 6.98 -0.27 -5.09
CA ALA A 77 7.97 0.65 -5.65
C ALA A 77 8.10 1.92 -4.80
N TYR A 78 6.97 2.46 -4.33
CA TYR A 78 6.98 3.60 -3.42
C TYR A 78 7.68 3.28 -2.10
N ILE A 79 7.41 2.13 -1.47
CA ILE A 79 8.05 1.72 -0.21
C ILE A 79 9.56 1.58 -0.40
N ALA A 80 10.02 1.03 -1.53
CA ALA A 80 11.45 0.94 -1.83
C ALA A 80 12.11 2.32 -1.96
N HIS A 81 11.47 3.26 -2.68
CA HIS A 81 11.93 4.65 -2.76
C HIS A 81 11.92 5.33 -1.38
N TYR A 82 10.84 5.16 -0.63
CA TYR A 82 10.64 5.71 0.72
C TYR A 82 11.72 5.23 1.69
N ALA A 83 12.09 3.95 1.63
CA ALA A 83 13.18 3.39 2.44
C ALA A 83 14.54 4.00 2.12
N SER A 84 14.82 4.28 0.84
CA SER A 84 16.06 4.96 0.46
C SER A 84 16.08 6.42 0.92
N ALA A 85 14.95 7.11 0.89
CA ALA A 85 14.84 8.51 1.28
C ALA A 85 14.79 8.69 2.81
N GLN A 86 14.18 7.75 3.52
CA GLN A 86 13.92 7.81 4.97
C GLN A 86 14.22 6.45 5.62
N PRO A 87 15.51 6.04 5.71
CA PRO A 87 15.89 4.71 6.18
C PRO A 87 15.46 4.40 7.62
N THR A 88 15.28 5.43 8.46
CA THR A 88 14.81 5.26 9.85
C THR A 88 13.30 5.04 9.97
N ALA A 89 12.53 5.31 8.91
CA ALA A 89 11.07 5.18 8.89
C ALA A 89 10.58 3.81 8.38
N VAL A 90 11.51 2.88 8.15
CA VAL A 90 11.23 1.50 7.73
C VAL A 90 11.99 0.51 8.62
N ARG A 91 11.55 -0.74 8.66
CA ARG A 91 12.31 -1.85 9.27
C ARG A 91 12.30 -3.05 8.33
N ALA A 92 13.42 -3.77 8.33
CA ALA A 92 13.57 -5.05 7.66
C ALA A 92 13.43 -6.18 8.69
N MET A 93 12.63 -7.19 8.36
CA MET A 93 12.47 -8.41 9.16
C MET A 93 13.01 -9.59 8.34
N GLY A 94 14.11 -10.18 8.79
CA GLY A 94 14.89 -11.16 8.03
C GLY A 94 16.26 -10.59 7.63
N ASP A 95 16.92 -11.23 6.68
CA ASP A 95 18.26 -10.87 6.23
C ASP A 95 18.41 -10.97 4.70
N ALA A 96 19.55 -10.53 4.17
CA ALA A 96 19.77 -10.52 2.72
C ALA A 96 20.04 -11.91 2.12
N GLU A 97 20.44 -12.90 2.93
CA GLU A 97 20.76 -14.25 2.50
C GLU A 97 19.48 -15.11 2.36
N THR A 98 18.56 -14.99 3.31
CA THR A 98 17.30 -15.74 3.36
C THR A 98 16.09 -14.96 2.83
N GLY A 99 16.26 -13.65 2.65
CA GLY A 99 15.21 -12.71 2.27
C GLY A 99 14.65 -11.96 3.49
N TYR A 100 14.17 -10.74 3.24
CA TYR A 100 13.58 -9.90 4.28
C TYR A 100 12.29 -9.23 3.81
N ILE A 101 11.43 -8.93 4.77
CA ILE A 101 10.26 -8.07 4.58
C ILE A 101 10.63 -6.66 4.98
N LEU A 102 10.49 -5.71 4.05
CA LEU A 102 10.65 -4.29 4.31
C LEU A 102 9.28 -3.65 4.54
N THR A 103 9.09 -3.00 5.69
CA THR A 103 7.82 -2.32 5.99
C THR A 103 8.07 -0.93 6.58
N PRO A 104 7.25 0.06 6.19
CA PRO A 104 7.14 1.31 6.93
C PRO A 104 6.72 1.08 8.38
N VAL A 105 7.22 1.92 9.29
CA VAL A 105 6.91 1.89 10.72
C VAL A 105 6.57 3.30 11.22
N THR A 106 5.68 3.40 12.20
CA THR A 106 5.53 4.63 13.00
C THR A 106 6.64 4.72 14.05
N PRO A 107 6.90 5.88 14.66
CA PRO A 107 7.87 5.99 15.76
C PRO A 107 7.61 5.00 16.91
N ASP A 108 6.35 4.76 17.25
CA ASP A 108 5.97 3.79 18.29
C ASP A 108 6.29 2.35 17.88
N ILE A 109 5.97 1.99 16.62
CA ILE A 109 6.29 0.66 16.09
C ILE A 109 7.81 0.47 16.01
N ALA A 110 8.55 1.47 15.54
CA ALA A 110 10.01 1.45 15.48
C ALA A 110 10.62 1.21 16.87
N THR A 111 10.23 2.02 17.85
CA THR A 111 10.69 1.90 19.24
C THR A 111 10.42 0.50 19.79
N ARG A 112 9.22 -0.04 19.53
CA ARG A 112 8.86 -1.36 20.01
C ARG A 112 9.63 -2.46 19.28
N PHE A 113 9.81 -2.36 17.97
CA PHE A 113 10.56 -3.30 17.16
C PHE A 113 12.02 -3.37 17.62
N ASP A 114 12.68 -2.22 17.76
CA ASP A 114 14.10 -2.12 18.11
C ASP A 114 14.39 -2.72 19.50
N SER A 115 13.42 -2.67 20.42
CA SER A 115 13.53 -3.30 21.75
C SER A 115 13.63 -4.84 21.72
N TYR A 116 13.27 -5.49 20.61
CA TYR A 116 13.37 -6.94 20.44
C TYR A 116 14.61 -7.40 19.67
N VAL A 117 15.30 -6.47 19.01
CA VAL A 117 16.48 -6.76 18.17
C VAL A 117 17.79 -6.44 18.92
N THR A 118 17.68 -6.02 20.18
CA THR A 118 18.80 -5.81 21.13
C THR A 118 18.98 -7.04 22.01
#